data_AF-A0A2D4IPA9-F1
#
_entry.id   AF-A0A2D4IPA9-F1
#
_cell.length_a   1.000
_cell.length_b   1.000
_cell.length_c   1.000
_cell.angle_alpha   90.00
_cell.angle_beta   90.00
_cell.angle_gamma   90.00
#
_symmetry.space_group_name_H-M   'P 1'
#
loop_
_entity.id
_entity.type
_entity.pdbx_description
1 polymer ?
#
loop_
_entity_poly.entity_id
_entity_poly.type
_entity_poly.pdbx_seq_one_letter_code
_entity_poly.pdbx_strand_id
1 'polypeptide(L)'
;TKSYLWARYHEMKRLVYDLLPPGVCNLLNPAAIYANNEISLGDVEIYGFDYDYTLAQYSNLLHSMIFNAARDILIEQYKYPEGLKKYEYIPGFAIRGLHYDV
;
A
#
# COMPACT_ATOMS: atom_id res chain seq x y z
N THR A 1 -16.28 21.35 5.73
CA THR A 1 -16.93 20.18 6.37
C THR A 1 -16.48 18.91 5.67
N LYS A 2 -16.57 17.73 6.32
CA LYS A 2 -16.18 16.42 5.73
C LYS A 2 -16.81 16.17 4.35
N SER A 3 -18.04 16.62 4.11
CA SER A 3 -18.71 16.47 2.81
C SER A 3 -18.05 17.27 1.69
N TYR A 4 -17.51 18.46 1.99
CA TYR A 4 -16.82 19.31 1.00
C TYR A 4 -15.52 18.65 0.50
N LEU A 5 -14.73 18.05 1.40
CA LEU A 5 -13.50 17.35 1.02
C LEU A 5 -13.79 16.11 0.18
N TRP A 6 -14.83 15.35 0.52
CA TRP A 6 -15.29 14.21 -0.29
C TRP A 6 -15.77 14.64 -1.68
N ALA A 7 -16.56 15.73 -1.76
CA ALA A 7 -17.01 16.26 -3.04
C ALA A 7 -15.82 16.66 -3.94
N ARG A 8 -14.84 17.38 -3.38
CA ARG A 8 -13.63 17.79 -4.10
C ARG A 8 -12.77 16.60 -4.53
N TYR A 9 -12.64 15.57 -3.68
CA TYR A 9 -11.95 14.33 -4.05
C TYR A 9 -12.64 13.63 -5.22
N HIS A 10 -13.96 13.49 -5.18
CA HIS A 10 -14.72 12.83 -6.25
C HIS A 10 -14.65 13.62 -7.57
N GLU A 11 -14.73 14.95 -7.51
CA GLU A 11 -14.58 15.82 -8.66
C GLU A 11 -13.19 15.68 -9.28
N MET A 12 -12.13 15.75 -8.47
CA MET A 12 -10.77 15.62 -8.97
C MET A 12 -10.49 14.22 -9.52
N LYS A 13 -10.99 13.18 -8.85
CA LYS A 13 -10.93 11.80 -9.34
C LYS A 13 -11.62 11.68 -10.71
N ARG A 14 -12.80 12.26 -10.88
CA ARG A 14 -13.51 12.28 -12.18
C ARG A 14 -12.70 13.02 -13.24
N LEU A 15 -12.20 14.22 -12.94
CA LEU A 15 -11.36 14.99 -13.88
C LEU A 15 -10.12 14.20 -14.33
N VAL A 16 -9.46 13.50 -13.42
CA VAL A 16 -8.32 12.63 -13.76
C VAL A 16 -8.75 11.49 -14.70
N TYR A 17 -9.91 10.87 -14.46
CA TYR A 17 -10.45 9.85 -15.37
C TYR A 17 -10.92 10.40 -16.72
N ASP A 18 -11.40 11.64 -16.77
CA ASP A 18 -11.84 12.29 -18.01
C ASP A 18 -10.65 12.79 -18.86
N LEU A 19 -9.59 13.27 -18.19
CA LEU A 19 -8.35 13.75 -18.83
C LEU A 19 -7.44 12.61 -19.27
N LEU A 20 -7.48 11.47 -18.58
CA LEU A 20 -6.73 10.28 -18.95
C LEU A 20 -7.61 9.39 -19.84
N PRO A 21 -7.29 9.21 -21.13
CA PRO A 21 -8.06 8.31 -21.99
C PRO A 21 -8.33 6.95 -21.33
N PRO A 22 -9.51 6.33 -21.55
CA PRO A 22 -9.79 4.98 -21.06
C PRO A 22 -8.66 4.03 -21.49
N GLY A 23 -7.89 3.52 -20.52
CA GLY A 23 -6.71 2.70 -20.78
C GLY A 23 -5.34 3.36 -20.54
N VAL A 24 -5.25 4.64 -20.16
CA VAL A 24 -3.94 5.25 -19.83
C VAL A 24 -3.32 4.67 -18.57
N CYS A 25 -4.11 4.21 -17.59
CA CYS A 25 -3.56 3.43 -16.48
C CYS A 25 -2.94 2.10 -16.96
N ASN A 26 -3.41 1.54 -18.09
CA ASN A 26 -2.80 0.37 -18.76
C ASN A 26 -1.63 0.76 -19.70
N LEU A 27 -1.40 2.06 -19.93
CA LEU A 27 -0.26 2.62 -20.66
C LEU A 27 0.91 2.99 -19.73
N LEU A 28 0.74 2.85 -18.41
CA LEU A 28 1.84 3.06 -17.47
C LEU A 28 2.87 1.96 -17.69
N ASN A 29 4.04 2.35 -18.23
CA ASN A 29 5.16 1.46 -18.39
C ASN A 29 5.64 1.01 -17.00
N PRO A 30 5.54 -0.29 -16.64
CA PRO A 30 6.00 -0.77 -15.33
C PRO A 30 7.51 -0.61 -15.13
N ALA A 31 8.27 -0.37 -16.20
CA ALA A 31 9.70 -0.05 -16.15
C ALA A 31 9.99 1.46 -16.15
N ALA A 32 8.97 2.32 -16.10
CA ALA A 32 9.19 3.76 -15.99
C ALA A 32 9.85 4.12 -14.65
N ILE A 33 10.86 4.98 -14.72
CA ILE A 33 11.56 5.53 -13.56
C ILE A 33 11.12 6.99 -13.39
N TYR A 34 10.59 7.33 -12.22
CA TYR A 34 10.13 8.68 -11.90
C TYR A 34 11.13 9.38 -10.99
N ALA A 35 11.58 10.58 -11.39
CA ALA A 35 12.52 11.39 -10.63
C ALA A 35 11.78 12.51 -9.89
N ASN A 36 11.94 12.57 -8.56
CA ASN A 36 11.50 13.72 -7.78
C ASN A 36 12.59 14.80 -7.71
N ASN A 37 13.86 14.39 -7.70
CA ASN A 37 15.04 15.25 -7.67
C ASN A 37 16.02 14.82 -8.77
N GLU A 38 16.91 15.74 -9.17
CA GLU A 38 17.99 15.43 -10.09
C GLU A 38 19.05 14.53 -9.44
N ILE A 39 19.47 13.48 -10.13
CA ILE A 39 20.57 12.60 -9.76
C ILE A 39 21.25 12.06 -11.01
N SER A 40 22.59 12.08 -11.01
CA SER A 40 23.42 11.49 -12.05
C SER A 40 23.84 10.09 -11.65
N LEU A 41 23.35 9.07 -12.36
CA LEU A 41 23.71 7.67 -12.09
C LEU A 41 25.17 7.35 -12.47
N GLY A 42 25.81 8.19 -13.30
CA GLY A 42 27.21 8.05 -13.65
C GLY A 42 28.17 8.33 -12.49
N ASP A 43 27.72 9.13 -11.51
CA ASP A 43 28.49 9.46 -10.31
C ASP A 43 28.27 8.44 -9.17
N VAL A 44 27.41 7.43 -9.38
CA VAL A 44 27.10 6.39 -8.38
C VAL A 44 27.93 5.13 -8.65
N GLU A 45 28.87 4.85 -7.77
CA GLU A 45 29.77 3.70 -7.89
C GLU A 45 29.20 2.40 -7.27
N ILE A 46 28.36 2.54 -6.24
CA ILE A 46 27.85 1.40 -5.45
C ILE A 46 26.33 1.47 -5.35
N TYR A 47 25.68 0.36 -5.67
CA TYR A 47 24.23 0.19 -5.59
C TYR A 47 23.89 -0.79 -4.48
N GLY A 48 23.30 -0.29 -3.40
CA GLY A 48 22.72 -1.11 -2.34
C GLY A 48 21.25 -1.40 -2.62
N PHE A 49 20.84 -2.65 -2.46
CA PHE A 49 19.45 -3.06 -2.58
C PHE A 49 18.96 -3.60 -1.24
N ASP A 50 17.80 -3.11 -0.80
CA ASP A 50 17.04 -3.79 0.25
C ASP A 50 16.56 -5.16 -0.26
N TYR A 51 16.28 -6.10 0.64
CA TYR A 51 15.88 -7.45 0.26
C TYR A 51 14.36 -7.57 0.12
N ASP A 52 13.63 -7.39 1.22
CA ASP A 52 12.18 -7.63 1.28
C ASP A 52 11.40 -6.56 0.52
N TYR A 53 10.47 -6.97 -0.33
CA TYR A 53 9.67 -6.09 -1.20
C TYR A 53 10.47 -5.23 -2.20
N THR A 54 11.80 -5.40 -2.27
CA THR A 54 12.66 -4.79 -3.30
C THR A 54 13.21 -5.85 -4.24
N LEU A 55 14.05 -6.77 -3.75
CA LEU A 55 14.53 -7.92 -4.53
C LEU A 55 13.58 -9.12 -4.42
N ALA A 56 13.11 -9.42 -3.21
CA ALA A 56 12.16 -10.49 -2.94
C ALA A 56 10.72 -9.94 -2.94
N GLN A 57 9.96 -10.26 -4.00
CA GLN A 57 8.55 -9.88 -4.08
C GLN A 57 7.67 -10.98 -3.51
N TYR A 58 6.93 -10.65 -2.44
CA TYR A 58 6.00 -11.57 -1.81
C TYR A 58 4.63 -11.56 -2.48
N SER A 59 3.96 -12.71 -2.46
CA SER A 59 2.58 -12.79 -2.90
C SER A 59 1.63 -12.16 -1.88
N ASN A 60 0.41 -11.83 -2.34
CA ASN A 60 -0.64 -11.27 -1.49
C ASN A 60 -1.03 -12.17 -0.30
N LEU A 61 -0.64 -13.46 -0.32
CA LEU A 61 -0.88 -14.40 0.77
C LEU A 61 -0.13 -14.03 2.05
N LEU A 62 1.03 -13.36 1.94
CA LEU A 62 1.83 -12.97 3.10
C LEU A 62 1.05 -12.04 4.04
N HIS A 63 0.22 -11.14 3.50
CA HIS A 63 -0.57 -10.22 4.32
C HIS A 63 -1.57 -10.93 5.22
N SER A 64 -2.26 -11.95 4.70
CA SER A 64 -3.17 -12.79 5.48
C SER A 64 -2.43 -13.58 6.56
N MET A 65 -1.25 -14.11 6.23
CA MET A 65 -0.41 -14.83 7.20
C MET A 65 0.04 -13.93 8.36
N ILE A 66 0.51 -12.71 8.06
CA ILE A 66 0.93 -11.75 9.09
C ILE A 66 -0.24 -11.37 9.99
N PHE A 67 -1.42 -11.10 9.41
CA PHE A 67 -2.62 -10.78 10.19
C PHE A 67 -3.00 -11.92 11.15
N ASN A 68 -3.05 -13.15 10.64
CA ASN A 68 -3.39 -14.32 11.45
C ASN A 68 -2.38 -14.56 12.55
N ALA A 69 -1.08 -14.51 12.24
CA ALA A 69 -0.02 -14.67 13.23
C ALA A 69 -0.09 -13.61 14.33
N ALA A 70 -0.31 -12.34 13.98
CA ALA A 70 -0.46 -11.26 14.96
C ALA A 70 -1.70 -11.45 15.85
N ARG A 71 -2.85 -11.82 15.25
CA ARG A 71 -4.08 -12.14 15.98
C ARG A 71 -3.84 -13.27 16.98
N ASP A 72 -3.21 -14.35 16.53
CA ASP A 72 -2.99 -15.53 17.36
C ASP A 72 -2.01 -15.21 18.51
N ILE A 73 -0.96 -14.41 18.27
CA ILE A 73 -0.06 -13.89 19.31
C ILE A 73 -0.84 -13.07 20.37
N LEU A 74 -1.74 -12.17 19.95
CA LEU A 74 -2.53 -11.35 20.89
C LEU A 74 -3.39 -12.21 21.82
N ILE A 75 -4.00 -13.27 21.29
CA ILE A 75 -4.86 -14.17 22.06
C ILE A 75 -4.00 -15.06 22.97
N GLU A 76 -3.02 -15.76 22.40
CA GLU A 76 -2.27 -16.80 23.10
C GLU A 76 -1.29 -16.21 24.12
N GLN A 77 -0.59 -15.14 23.76
CA GLN A 77 0.48 -14.57 24.59
C GLN A 77 -0.02 -13.40 25.44
N TYR A 78 -0.81 -12.51 24.85
CA TYR A 78 -1.32 -11.32 25.55
C TYR A 78 -2.70 -11.48 26.18
N LYS A 79 -3.30 -12.68 26.07
CA LYS A 79 -4.57 -13.07 26.69
C LYS A 79 -5.75 -12.18 26.29
N TYR A 80 -5.72 -11.64 25.07
CA TYR A 80 -6.88 -10.97 24.49
C TYR A 80 -8.04 -11.98 24.29
N PRO A 81 -9.30 -11.53 24.22
CA PRO A 81 -10.44 -12.43 24.14
C PRO A 81 -10.40 -13.38 22.93
N GLU A 82 -10.68 -14.66 23.16
CA GLU A 82 -10.76 -15.70 22.11
C GLU A 82 -11.74 -15.36 20.97
N GLY A 83 -12.73 -14.52 21.26
CA GLY A 83 -13.68 -14.00 20.27
C GLY A 83 -13.02 -13.23 19.11
N LEU A 84 -11.74 -12.86 19.22
CA LEU A 84 -10.98 -12.27 18.11
C LEU A 84 -10.74 -13.25 16.95
N LYS A 85 -10.74 -14.58 17.19
CA LYS A 85 -10.58 -15.60 16.13
C LYS A 85 -11.64 -15.55 15.03
N LYS A 86 -12.79 -14.91 15.28
CA LYS A 86 -13.85 -14.75 14.28
C LYS A 86 -13.52 -13.73 13.19
N TYR A 87 -12.50 -12.88 13.41
CA TYR A 87 -12.11 -11.86 12.44
C TYR A 87 -11.03 -12.41 11.52
N GLU A 88 -11.28 -12.21 10.22
CA GLU A 88 -10.39 -12.61 9.13
C GLU A 88 -9.74 -11.37 8.50
N TYR A 89 -8.61 -11.59 7.82
CA TYR A 89 -7.97 -10.53 7.04
C TYR A 89 -8.89 -10.08 5.90
N ILE A 90 -9.09 -8.77 5.76
CA ILE A 90 -9.90 -8.15 4.70
C ILE A 90 -8.97 -7.41 3.73
N PRO A 91 -8.68 -7.97 2.54
CA PRO A 91 -7.85 -7.30 1.54
C PRO A 91 -8.42 -5.94 1.16
N GLY A 92 -7.57 -4.92 1.13
CA GLY A 92 -7.93 -3.56 0.70
C GLY A 92 -8.69 -2.72 1.74
N PHE A 93 -8.96 -3.25 2.95
CA PHE A 93 -9.53 -2.44 4.04
C PHE A 93 -8.54 -1.36 4.49
N ALA A 94 -7.33 -1.76 4.84
CA ALA A 94 -6.23 -0.84 5.10
C ALA A 94 -5.45 -0.59 3.79
N ILE A 95 -5.07 0.66 3.56
CA ILE A 95 -4.24 1.06 2.44
C ILE A 95 -2.88 1.55 2.94
N ARG A 96 -1.84 1.46 2.10
CA ARG A 96 -0.50 1.96 2.45
C ARG A 96 -0.54 3.47 2.72
N GLY A 97 0.15 3.90 3.77
CA GLY A 97 0.29 5.32 4.13
C GLY A 97 -0.79 5.87 5.06
N LEU A 98 -1.64 5.01 5.64
CA LEU A 98 -2.56 5.43 6.70
C LEU A 98 -1.79 5.84 7.97
N HIS A 99 -2.31 6.86 8.66
CA HIS A 99 -1.86 7.25 9.99
C HIS A 99 -2.83 6.70 11.03
N TYR A 100 -2.31 6.05 12.06
CA TYR A 100 -3.07 5.56 13.19
C TYR A 100 -2.83 6.49 14.38
N ASP A 101 -3.88 7.19 14.80
CA ASP A 101 -3.86 8.08 15.95
C ASP A 101 -4.15 7.25 17.22
N VAL A 102 -3.29 7.38 18.22
CA VAL A 102 -3.25 6.51 19.41
C VAL A 102 -3.79 7.22 20.63
#